data_AF-A0A3Q3DBY4-F1
#
_entry.id   AF-A0A3Q3DBY4-F1
#
_cell.length_a   1.000
_cell.length_b   1.000
_cell.length_c   1.000
_cell.angle_alpha   90.00
_cell.angle_beta   90.00
_cell.angle_gamma   90.00
#
_symmetry.space_group_name_H-M   'P 1'
#
loop_
_entity.id
_entity.type
_entity.pdbx_description
1 polymer ?
#
loop_
_entity_poly.entity_id
_entity_poly.type
_entity_poly.pdbx_seq_one_letter_code
_entity_poly.pdbx_strand_id
1 'polypeptide(L)'
;NVESQFLNVLLCMQAECWSYRYSDETMTWDQARAWCRAYHGDLVTMKNQEEIDHLKTLLVPRGGRYWIGIRKIDNNWKRVDTNEPVTNEDTNWGRREPNNYRDPSNPNRKEDCVEWLYWKWNDLWCGSNHYALCYTASCQRHSCVHGECVETVPGHRCQCTEGFDGDKCQHGKNPFSYWAKKKTETVIISMFVVSAVECDGSELTSPPKGSVSCADMDGNFAFDSLCHYSCEVGYELSDPEPLRCTATRNWSHPPPTCEAVECSELTSPPKGDISCTGMDGDFAFDSLCRYSCEEGYELSDPEPLRCTATRNWSHPPPTCEGSWKVLEKKPIKLYFLHGSADFLFYGNNCTFSCQDGFELQGVVSMACTHSGEWNAAPPTCEGVKLSAIVAGATIGGVVALSALSLLVWILRRRRREPADDLVIMT
;
A
#
# COMPACT_ATOMS: atom_id res chain seq x y z
N ASN A 1 -53.05 -12.86 30.69
CA ASN A 1 -52.93 -11.39 30.89
C ASN A 1 -51.65 -10.90 30.26
N VAL A 2 -51.71 -10.67 28.96
CA VAL A 2 -50.72 -9.94 28.18
C VAL A 2 -51.43 -8.66 27.79
N GLU A 3 -51.17 -7.55 28.48
CA GLU A 3 -51.65 -6.23 28.07
C GLU A 3 -50.83 -5.16 28.79
N SER A 4 -49.91 -4.55 28.05
CA SER A 4 -49.62 -3.11 28.02
C SER A 4 -48.28 -2.93 27.31
N GLN A 5 -48.33 -3.02 25.98
CA GLN A 5 -47.22 -2.70 25.09
C GLN A 5 -47.20 -1.18 24.84
N PHE A 6 -45.99 -0.62 24.92
CA PHE A 6 -45.45 0.42 24.04
C PHE A 6 -46.44 1.39 23.39
N LEU A 7 -46.64 2.56 24.00
CA LEU A 7 -47.17 3.73 23.30
C LEU A 7 -46.55 4.99 23.91
N ASN A 8 -45.49 5.53 23.30
CA ASN A 8 -45.07 6.95 23.34
C ASN A 8 -43.73 7.25 22.63
N VAL A 9 -43.34 6.49 21.60
CA VAL A 9 -42.15 6.82 20.77
C VAL A 9 -42.50 6.89 19.27
N LEU A 10 -43.75 7.19 18.93
CA LEU A 10 -44.17 7.34 17.54
C LEU A 10 -44.95 8.64 17.36
N LEU A 11 -44.24 9.76 17.20
CA LEU A 11 -44.86 11.05 16.85
C LEU A 11 -43.96 11.92 15.95
N CYS A 12 -43.14 11.29 15.10
CA CYS A 12 -42.31 12.00 14.12
C CYS A 12 -42.20 11.26 12.77
N MET A 13 -43.22 10.50 12.35
CA MET A 13 -43.19 9.80 11.05
C MET A 13 -43.95 10.50 9.90
N GLN A 14 -44.41 11.74 10.04
CA GLN A 14 -45.17 12.39 8.95
C GLN A 14 -44.86 13.89 8.73
N ALA A 15 -43.87 14.44 9.44
CA ALA A 15 -43.42 15.81 9.23
C ALA A 15 -41.95 15.78 8.78
N GLU A 16 -41.71 15.85 7.48
CA GLU A 16 -40.44 16.38 7.00
C GLU A 16 -40.39 17.82 7.48
N CYS A 17 -39.31 18.21 8.14
CA CYS A 17 -39.23 19.53 8.72
C CYS A 17 -38.14 20.38 8.05
N TRP A 18 -38.24 21.69 8.19
CA TRP A 18 -37.61 22.58 7.24
C TRP A 18 -37.25 23.92 7.88
N SER A 19 -36.31 24.62 7.26
CA SER A 19 -35.98 26.01 7.57
C SER A 19 -36.75 26.92 6.62
N TYR A 20 -37.46 27.90 7.17
CA TYR A 20 -38.34 28.78 6.39
C TYR A 20 -37.72 30.17 6.21
N ARG A 21 -37.89 30.73 5.01
CA ARG A 21 -37.56 32.13 4.71
C ARG A 21 -38.66 32.77 3.88
N TYR A 22 -38.78 34.09 3.96
CA TYR A 22 -39.70 34.85 3.13
C TYR A 22 -39.00 36.02 2.44
N SER A 23 -39.56 36.49 1.33
CA SER A 23 -39.01 37.65 0.62
C SER A 23 -39.35 38.96 1.30
N ASP A 24 -38.50 39.98 1.07
CA ASP A 24 -38.79 41.33 1.53
C ASP A 24 -39.70 42.13 0.59
N GLU A 25 -39.78 41.73 -0.67
CA GLU A 25 -40.58 42.35 -1.71
C GLU A 25 -41.64 41.36 -2.26
N THR A 26 -42.74 41.90 -2.78
CA THR A 26 -43.81 41.11 -3.41
C THR A 26 -43.50 40.86 -4.88
N MET A 27 -43.85 39.67 -5.39
CA MET A 27 -43.59 39.25 -6.77
C MET A 27 -44.66 38.28 -7.28
N THR A 28 -44.64 37.99 -8.59
CA THR A 28 -45.55 37.00 -9.17
C THR A 28 -45.21 35.59 -8.71
N TRP A 29 -46.13 34.64 -8.87
CA TRP A 29 -45.90 33.27 -8.39
C TRP A 29 -44.66 32.62 -9.03
N ASP A 30 -44.50 32.77 -10.35
CA ASP A 30 -43.35 32.19 -11.06
C ASP A 30 -42.02 32.86 -10.62
N GLN A 31 -42.05 34.18 -10.35
CA GLN A 31 -40.90 34.90 -9.79
C GLN A 31 -40.58 34.44 -8.36
N ALA A 32 -41.61 34.25 -7.51
CA ALA A 32 -41.46 33.78 -6.13
C ALA A 32 -40.81 32.40 -6.08
N ARG A 33 -41.25 31.49 -6.95
CA ARG A 33 -40.65 30.16 -7.04
C ARG A 33 -39.21 30.20 -7.52
N ALA A 34 -38.93 30.99 -8.56
CA ALA A 34 -37.57 31.16 -9.06
C ALA A 34 -36.66 31.74 -7.98
N TRP A 35 -37.15 32.70 -7.20
CA TRP A 35 -36.43 33.28 -6.06
C TRP A 35 -36.12 32.26 -4.97
N CYS A 36 -37.11 31.44 -4.56
CA CYS A 36 -36.87 30.35 -3.60
C CYS A 36 -35.82 29.36 -4.12
N ARG A 37 -35.91 28.94 -5.39
CA ARG A 37 -34.97 27.99 -6.01
C ARG A 37 -33.56 28.50 -6.14
N ALA A 38 -33.38 29.81 -6.30
CA ALA A 38 -32.06 30.40 -6.43
C ALA A 38 -31.29 30.43 -5.09
N TYR A 39 -31.98 30.54 -3.94
CA TYR A 39 -31.30 30.86 -2.68
C TYR A 39 -31.74 30.03 -1.46
N HIS A 40 -32.95 29.46 -1.48
CA HIS A 40 -33.66 29.01 -0.26
C HIS A 40 -34.53 27.75 -0.44
N GLY A 41 -34.25 26.89 -1.42
CA GLY A 41 -34.98 25.64 -1.65
C GLY A 41 -36.15 25.77 -2.63
N ASP A 42 -37.40 25.58 -2.22
CA ASP A 42 -38.59 25.77 -3.09
C ASP A 42 -39.70 26.46 -2.29
N LEU A 43 -40.83 26.79 -2.92
CA LEU A 43 -41.99 27.37 -2.24
C LEU A 43 -42.60 26.36 -1.25
N VAL A 44 -42.96 26.82 -0.05
CA VAL A 44 -43.57 26.00 1.01
C VAL A 44 -44.79 25.25 0.51
N THR A 45 -44.82 23.93 0.67
CA THR A 45 -45.98 23.11 0.28
C THR A 45 -46.87 22.70 1.45
N MET A 46 -46.52 23.03 2.71
CA MET A 46 -47.26 22.73 3.96
C MET A 46 -47.80 21.29 4.03
N LYS A 47 -47.12 20.45 4.81
CA LYS A 47 -47.41 19.01 4.86
C LYS A 47 -48.17 18.58 6.12
N ASN A 48 -48.09 19.34 7.21
CA ASN A 48 -48.71 18.97 8.49
C ASN A 48 -49.11 20.17 9.35
N GLN A 49 -49.90 19.91 10.40
CA GLN A 49 -50.47 20.94 11.27
C GLN A 49 -49.41 21.66 12.13
N GLU A 50 -48.34 20.98 12.55
CA GLU A 50 -47.27 21.54 13.36
C GLU A 50 -46.44 22.58 12.57
N GLU A 51 -46.12 22.28 11.32
CA GLU A 51 -45.52 23.21 10.35
C GLU A 51 -46.39 24.46 10.19
N ILE A 52 -47.70 24.27 10.00
CA ILE A 52 -48.65 25.38 9.85
C ILE A 52 -48.63 26.29 11.08
N ASP A 53 -48.64 25.71 12.29
CA ASP A 53 -48.68 26.49 13.53
C ASP A 53 -47.34 27.20 13.83
N HIS A 54 -46.22 26.60 13.45
CA HIS A 54 -44.91 27.26 13.48
C HIS A 54 -44.87 28.47 12.53
N LEU A 55 -45.25 28.26 11.27
CA LEU A 55 -45.26 29.31 10.25
C LEU A 55 -46.21 30.46 10.61
N LYS A 56 -47.36 30.17 11.23
CA LYS A 56 -48.24 31.20 11.80
C LYS A 56 -47.47 32.10 12.76
N THR A 57 -46.81 31.51 13.74
CA THR A 57 -46.05 32.25 14.75
C THR A 57 -44.94 33.10 14.14
N LEU A 58 -44.24 32.57 13.13
CA LEU A 58 -43.16 33.27 12.41
C LEU A 58 -43.66 34.48 11.61
N LEU A 59 -44.84 34.37 10.98
CA LEU A 59 -45.35 35.37 10.04
C LEU A 59 -46.30 36.40 10.68
N VAL A 60 -46.87 36.10 11.86
CA VAL A 60 -47.77 37.02 12.61
C VAL A 60 -47.20 38.43 12.76
N PRO A 61 -45.92 38.65 13.14
CA PRO A 61 -45.40 40.00 13.34
C PRO A 61 -45.36 40.87 12.07
N ARG A 62 -45.24 40.22 10.89
CA ARG A 62 -45.11 40.91 9.60
C ARG A 62 -46.47 41.16 8.95
N GLY A 63 -47.41 40.24 9.13
CA GLY A 63 -48.66 40.20 8.37
C GLY A 63 -48.41 40.03 6.86
N GLY A 64 -49.49 39.93 6.08
CA GLY A 64 -49.41 39.88 4.62
C GLY A 64 -49.87 38.57 3.99
N ARG A 65 -49.68 38.50 2.67
CA ARG A 65 -50.09 37.40 1.79
C ARG A 65 -48.85 36.76 1.21
N TYR A 66 -48.81 35.44 1.26
CA TYR A 66 -47.63 34.68 0.87
C TYR A 66 -47.99 33.68 -0.22
N TRP A 67 -47.15 33.58 -1.24
CA TRP A 67 -47.23 32.49 -2.20
C TRP A 67 -46.78 31.19 -1.56
N ILE A 68 -47.52 30.12 -1.84
CA ILE A 68 -47.17 28.76 -1.44
C ILE A 68 -47.02 27.86 -2.68
N GLY A 69 -46.34 26.73 -2.50
CA GLY A 69 -45.98 25.79 -3.55
C GLY A 69 -47.11 24.84 -3.92
N ILE A 70 -48.33 25.37 -4.06
CA ILE A 70 -49.49 24.63 -4.57
C ILE A 70 -49.97 25.33 -5.84
N ARG A 71 -50.14 24.56 -6.91
CA ARG A 71 -50.56 25.07 -8.22
C ARG A 71 -51.53 24.11 -8.89
N LYS A 72 -52.44 24.65 -9.70
CA LYS A 72 -53.35 23.87 -10.53
C LYS A 72 -52.64 23.42 -11.80
N ILE A 73 -52.53 22.11 -11.97
CA ILE A 73 -51.88 21.44 -13.12
C ILE A 73 -52.84 20.35 -13.61
N ASP A 74 -53.21 20.39 -14.89
CA ASP A 74 -54.19 19.47 -15.49
C ASP A 74 -55.51 19.41 -14.72
N ASN A 75 -56.05 20.58 -14.34
CA ASN A 75 -57.24 20.76 -13.51
C ASN A 75 -57.18 20.16 -12.09
N ASN A 76 -56.00 19.74 -11.62
CA ASN A 76 -55.81 19.22 -10.26
C ASN A 76 -54.84 20.10 -9.46
N TRP A 77 -55.13 20.31 -8.19
CA TRP A 77 -54.19 20.99 -7.28
C TRP A 77 -53.05 20.04 -6.93
N LYS A 78 -51.81 20.45 -7.21
CA LYS A 78 -50.62 19.63 -6.98
C LYS A 78 -49.60 20.40 -6.16
N ARG A 79 -48.86 19.66 -5.33
CA ARG A 79 -47.65 20.16 -4.65
C ARG A 79 -46.56 20.30 -5.69
N VAL A 80 -45.91 21.46 -5.76
CA VAL A 80 -45.01 21.76 -6.88
C VAL A 80 -43.63 21.12 -6.73
N ASP A 81 -43.25 20.74 -5.51
CA ASP A 81 -42.03 20.02 -5.15
C ASP A 81 -42.08 18.55 -5.62
N THR A 82 -43.16 17.82 -5.30
CA THR A 82 -43.30 16.38 -5.60
C THR A 82 -44.18 16.09 -6.83
N ASN A 83 -44.92 17.08 -7.33
CA ASN A 83 -45.97 16.92 -8.35
C ASN A 83 -47.10 15.95 -7.93
N GLU A 84 -47.23 15.68 -6.63
CA GLU A 84 -48.30 14.86 -6.07
C GLU A 84 -49.60 15.67 -5.95
N PRO A 85 -50.77 15.03 -6.13
CA PRO A 85 -52.05 15.69 -5.93
C PRO A 85 -52.26 16.04 -4.45
N VAL A 86 -52.87 17.18 -4.18
CA VAL A 86 -53.32 17.56 -2.83
C VAL A 86 -54.68 16.91 -2.59
N THR A 87 -54.78 16.05 -1.57
CA THR A 87 -56.03 15.39 -1.16
C THR A 87 -56.95 16.37 -0.46
N ASN A 88 -58.25 16.05 -0.35
CA ASN A 88 -59.20 16.93 0.34
C ASN A 88 -58.86 17.11 1.82
N GLU A 89 -58.34 16.06 2.46
CA GLU A 89 -57.91 16.03 3.86
C GLU A 89 -56.71 16.95 4.12
N ASP A 90 -55.84 17.12 3.12
CA ASP A 90 -54.66 17.98 3.19
C ASP A 90 -54.97 19.45 2.89
N THR A 91 -56.18 19.76 2.40
CA THR A 91 -56.52 21.12 2.03
C THR A 91 -56.84 22.01 3.22
N ASN A 92 -56.48 23.29 3.12
CA ASN A 92 -56.82 24.30 4.11
C ASN A 92 -57.48 25.53 3.47
N TRP A 93 -58.39 25.29 2.53
CA TRP A 93 -59.12 26.33 1.81
C TRP A 93 -59.90 27.27 2.74
N GLY A 94 -59.94 28.54 2.35
CA GLY A 94 -60.80 29.55 2.92
C GLY A 94 -62.28 29.24 2.67
N ARG A 95 -63.15 29.97 3.36
CA ARG A 95 -64.59 29.81 3.19
C ARG A 95 -64.97 30.17 1.75
N ARG A 96 -65.55 29.21 1.01
CA ARG A 96 -65.93 29.28 -0.42
C ARG A 96 -64.78 29.15 -1.41
N GLU A 97 -63.58 28.78 -0.96
CA GLU A 97 -62.44 28.50 -1.83
C GLU A 97 -62.29 27.00 -2.11
N PRO A 98 -61.67 26.59 -3.24
CA PRO A 98 -61.22 27.45 -4.34
C PRO A 98 -62.39 27.90 -5.24
N ASN A 99 -62.54 29.20 -5.46
CA ASN A 99 -63.70 29.77 -6.16
C ASN A 99 -63.46 30.00 -7.66
N ASN A 100 -62.18 29.98 -8.09
CA ASN A 100 -61.72 30.29 -9.43
C ASN A 100 -62.45 31.51 -10.03
N TYR A 101 -62.30 32.64 -9.35
CA TYR A 101 -63.01 33.88 -9.62
C TYR A 101 -62.77 34.30 -11.08
N ARG A 102 -63.88 34.34 -11.83
CA ARG A 102 -63.86 34.82 -13.21
C ARG A 102 -64.01 36.33 -13.22
N ASP A 103 -62.88 37.00 -13.34
CA ASP A 103 -62.83 38.44 -13.56
C ASP A 103 -63.59 38.81 -14.85
N PRO A 104 -64.72 39.56 -14.75
CA PRO A 104 -65.52 39.93 -15.92
C PRO A 104 -64.73 40.79 -16.92
N SER A 105 -63.67 41.47 -16.47
CA SER A 105 -62.81 42.30 -17.32
C SER A 105 -61.74 41.48 -18.05
N ASN A 106 -61.43 40.27 -17.58
CA ASN A 106 -60.45 39.38 -18.21
C ASN A 106 -60.91 37.91 -18.11
N PRO A 107 -61.72 37.43 -19.07
CA PRO A 107 -62.29 36.08 -19.05
C PRO A 107 -61.26 34.94 -19.11
N ASN A 108 -60.03 35.25 -19.54
CA ASN A 108 -58.92 34.30 -19.64
C ASN A 108 -58.07 34.23 -18.37
N ARG A 109 -58.36 35.09 -17.38
CA ARG A 109 -57.70 35.08 -16.08
C ARG A 109 -58.18 33.85 -15.31
N LYS A 110 -57.25 32.95 -15.01
CA LYS A 110 -57.48 31.74 -14.22
C LYS A 110 -56.76 31.86 -12.88
N GLU A 111 -57.39 31.35 -11.84
CA GLU A 111 -56.82 31.30 -10.51
C GLU A 111 -56.16 29.94 -10.30
N ASP A 112 -54.98 29.80 -10.91
CA ASP A 112 -54.24 28.54 -10.92
C ASP A 112 -53.15 28.48 -9.83
N CYS A 113 -52.96 29.54 -9.04
CA CYS A 113 -51.95 29.63 -7.99
C CYS A 113 -52.60 29.86 -6.62
N VAL A 114 -51.91 29.47 -5.54
CA VAL A 114 -52.48 29.54 -4.18
C VAL A 114 -51.71 30.53 -3.32
N GLU A 115 -52.41 31.51 -2.76
CA GLU A 115 -51.90 32.35 -1.67
C GLU A 115 -52.31 31.81 -0.31
N TRP A 116 -51.50 32.10 0.70
CA TRP A 116 -51.83 31.87 2.10
C TRP A 116 -52.18 33.22 2.75
N LEU A 117 -53.48 33.38 3.05
CA LEU A 117 -54.09 34.60 3.55
C LEU A 117 -54.90 34.29 4.81
N TYR A 118 -54.65 35.01 5.91
CA TYR A 118 -55.30 34.76 7.21
C TYR A 118 -55.28 33.28 7.62
N TRP A 119 -54.17 32.60 7.33
CA TRP A 119 -53.96 31.19 7.64
C TRP A 119 -54.85 30.22 6.87
N LYS A 120 -55.50 30.68 5.80
CA LYS A 120 -56.33 29.89 4.88
C LYS A 120 -55.83 30.05 3.45
N TRP A 121 -56.05 29.02 2.63
CA TRP A 121 -55.69 29.05 1.22
C TRP A 121 -56.76 29.78 0.41
N ASN A 122 -56.30 30.56 -0.56
CA ASN A 122 -57.13 31.24 -1.53
C ASN A 122 -56.51 31.04 -2.91
N ASP A 123 -57.29 30.55 -3.88
CA ASP A 123 -56.80 30.51 -5.25
C ASP A 123 -56.80 31.92 -5.82
N LEU A 124 -55.78 32.22 -6.61
CA LEU A 124 -55.57 33.54 -7.17
C LEU A 124 -54.84 33.45 -8.50
N TRP A 125 -55.01 34.48 -9.32
CA TRP A 125 -54.23 34.65 -10.53
C TRP A 125 -52.73 34.74 -10.22
N CYS A 126 -51.94 33.88 -10.87
CA CYS A 126 -50.49 33.76 -10.68
C CYS A 126 -49.70 35.06 -10.95
N GLY A 127 -50.28 35.99 -11.73
CA GLY A 127 -49.69 37.29 -12.03
C GLY A 127 -49.87 38.36 -10.93
N SER A 128 -50.57 38.03 -9.84
CA SER A 128 -50.68 38.92 -8.66
C SER A 128 -49.36 38.97 -7.89
N ASN A 129 -49.14 40.04 -7.11
CA ASN A 129 -47.90 40.24 -6.36
C ASN A 129 -48.08 39.91 -4.88
N HIS A 130 -47.35 38.91 -4.39
CA HIS A 130 -47.31 38.48 -2.98
C HIS A 130 -45.89 38.13 -2.53
N TYR A 131 -45.66 38.04 -1.23
CA TYR A 131 -44.36 37.64 -0.70
C TYR A 131 -44.07 36.17 -1.04
N ALA A 132 -42.83 35.83 -1.34
CA ALA A 132 -42.41 34.43 -1.45
C ALA A 132 -42.27 33.84 -0.05
N LEU A 133 -42.74 32.61 0.16
CA LEU A 133 -42.47 31.83 1.38
C LEU A 133 -41.78 30.51 0.96
N CYS A 134 -40.51 30.41 1.29
CA CYS A 134 -39.63 29.32 0.89
C CYS A 134 -39.33 28.39 2.06
N TYR A 135 -39.00 27.16 1.74
CA TYR A 135 -38.43 26.21 2.67
C TYR A 135 -37.21 25.51 2.06
N THR A 136 -36.25 25.20 2.92
CA THR A 136 -35.06 24.41 2.58
C THR A 136 -34.82 23.35 3.64
N ALA A 137 -34.20 22.23 3.24
CA ALA A 137 -33.69 21.24 4.18
C ALA A 137 -32.81 21.95 5.22
N SER A 138 -33.06 21.72 6.50
CA SER A 138 -32.23 22.26 7.57
C SER A 138 -31.02 21.36 7.81
N CYS A 139 -31.13 20.08 7.46
CA CYS A 139 -30.03 19.13 7.49
C CYS A 139 -29.01 19.44 6.40
N GLN A 140 -27.79 19.70 6.84
CA GLN A 140 -26.61 19.85 6.01
C GLN A 140 -25.69 18.66 6.25
N ARG A 141 -24.74 18.43 5.32
CA ARG A 141 -23.77 17.32 5.43
C ARG A 141 -23.00 17.32 6.76
N HIS A 142 -22.83 18.48 7.38
CA HIS A 142 -22.13 18.67 8.65
C HIS A 142 -23.06 19.04 9.82
N SER A 143 -24.37 18.80 9.69
CA SER A 143 -25.33 19.08 10.77
C SER A 143 -25.10 18.21 12.00
N CYS A 144 -24.77 16.94 11.78
CA CYS A 144 -24.51 15.95 12.82
C CYS A 144 -23.14 15.31 12.60
N VAL A 145 -22.34 15.19 13.66
CA VAL A 145 -20.98 14.63 13.61
C VAL A 145 -21.05 13.11 13.64
N HIS A 146 -21.66 12.54 14.69
CA HIS A 146 -21.80 11.11 14.90
C HIS A 146 -23.28 10.72 15.09
N GLY A 147 -24.07 10.94 14.04
CA GLY A 147 -25.50 10.68 14.09
C GLY A 147 -26.19 10.97 12.77
N GLU A 148 -27.43 10.52 12.68
CA GLU A 148 -28.30 10.84 11.55
C GLU A 148 -28.96 12.20 11.78
N CYS A 149 -28.92 13.06 10.78
CA CYS A 149 -29.64 14.32 10.82
C CYS A 149 -31.11 14.08 10.53
N VAL A 150 -31.96 14.44 11.49
CA VAL A 150 -33.40 14.31 11.40
C VAL A 150 -33.99 15.72 11.39
N GLU A 151 -34.67 16.07 10.32
CA GLU A 151 -35.38 17.33 10.21
C GLU A 151 -36.40 17.50 11.36
N THR A 152 -36.45 18.67 12.01
CA THR A 152 -37.44 19.04 13.05
C THR A 152 -38.10 20.41 12.78
N VAL A 153 -39.34 20.67 13.23
CA VAL A 153 -39.97 21.99 13.04
C VAL A 153 -39.68 22.91 14.23
N PRO A 154 -38.96 24.04 14.07
CA PRO A 154 -38.07 24.40 12.96
C PRO A 154 -36.66 23.80 13.09
N GLY A 155 -35.95 23.65 11.97
CA GLY A 155 -34.55 23.22 11.95
C GLY A 155 -34.33 21.71 11.83
N HIS A 156 -33.34 21.20 12.57
CA HIS A 156 -33.01 19.78 12.61
C HIS A 156 -32.53 19.40 14.02
N ARG A 157 -32.60 18.11 14.33
CA ARG A 157 -31.92 17.50 15.47
C ARG A 157 -31.05 16.35 14.99
N CYS A 158 -30.09 15.96 15.80
CA CYS A 158 -29.28 14.81 15.51
C CYS A 158 -29.72 13.60 16.31
N GLN A 159 -30.01 12.49 15.62
CA GLN A 159 -30.21 11.19 16.22
C GLN A 159 -28.86 10.50 16.33
N CYS A 160 -28.25 10.61 17.52
CA CYS A 160 -26.89 10.14 17.74
C CYS A 160 -26.78 8.63 17.67
N THR A 161 -25.70 8.16 17.03
CA THR A 161 -25.32 6.75 17.07
C THR A 161 -25.05 6.34 18.52
N GLU A 162 -25.17 5.05 18.78
CA GLU A 162 -24.89 4.50 20.12
C GLU A 162 -23.49 4.93 20.57
N GLY A 163 -23.37 5.36 21.84
CA GLY A 163 -22.13 5.90 22.37
C GLY A 163 -21.90 7.39 22.11
N PHE A 164 -22.83 8.14 21.50
CA PHE A 164 -22.71 9.60 21.31
C PHE A 164 -23.94 10.39 21.78
N ASP A 165 -23.74 11.63 22.25
CA ASP A 165 -24.75 12.62 22.66
C ASP A 165 -24.35 14.08 22.30
N GLY A 166 -25.19 15.03 22.69
CA GLY A 166 -25.10 16.43 22.28
C GLY A 166 -26.00 16.76 21.08
N ASP A 167 -26.33 18.04 20.91
CA ASP A 167 -27.28 18.50 19.89
C ASP A 167 -26.85 18.20 18.46
N LYS A 168 -25.53 18.04 18.23
CA LYS A 168 -24.91 17.63 16.96
C LYS A 168 -24.25 16.25 17.04
N CYS A 169 -24.49 15.48 18.09
CA CYS A 169 -23.81 14.22 18.37
C CYS A 169 -22.28 14.35 18.39
N GLN A 170 -21.82 15.46 18.95
CA GLN A 170 -20.42 15.83 19.00
C GLN A 170 -19.71 15.30 20.25
N HIS A 171 -20.44 14.74 21.21
CA HIS A 171 -19.88 14.19 22.44
C HIS A 171 -20.02 12.68 22.47
N GLY A 172 -19.04 11.96 23.01
CA GLY A 172 -19.20 10.55 23.36
C GLY A 172 -19.98 10.38 24.67
N LYS A 173 -21.02 9.54 24.68
CA LYS A 173 -21.75 9.14 25.89
C LYS A 173 -20.81 8.42 26.84
N ASN A 174 -20.66 8.95 28.04
CA ASN A 174 -20.01 8.25 29.15
C ASN A 174 -20.92 7.09 29.63
N PRO A 175 -20.38 5.85 29.82
CA PRO A 175 -21.12 4.71 30.38
C PRO A 175 -21.78 4.95 31.76
N PHE A 176 -21.42 6.01 32.49
CA PHE A 176 -21.95 6.30 33.84
C PHE A 176 -23.21 7.17 33.91
N SER A 177 -23.77 7.65 32.79
CA SER A 177 -24.92 8.59 32.80
C SER A 177 -26.26 7.98 33.28
N TYR A 178 -26.33 6.67 33.52
CA TYR A 178 -27.53 5.99 34.01
C TYR A 178 -27.84 6.19 35.51
N TRP A 179 -26.94 6.80 36.29
CA TRP A 179 -27.13 6.95 37.75
C TRP A 179 -27.53 8.36 38.23
N ALA A 180 -27.67 9.34 37.33
CA ALA A 180 -27.91 10.74 37.71
C ALA A 180 -29.38 11.22 37.64
N LYS A 181 -30.37 10.32 37.49
CA LYS A 181 -31.80 10.71 37.42
C LYS A 181 -32.62 10.56 38.70
N LYS A 182 -31.98 10.35 39.86
CA LYS A 182 -32.65 10.47 41.16
C LYS A 182 -31.68 10.95 42.25
N LYS A 183 -31.53 12.27 42.38
CA LYS A 183 -31.79 12.95 43.67
C LYS A 183 -31.69 14.46 43.53
N THR A 184 -32.63 15.06 44.24
CA THR A 184 -32.99 16.46 44.38
C THR A 184 -31.91 17.33 45.03
N GLU A 185 -31.92 18.60 44.63
CA GLU A 185 -31.51 19.79 45.40
C GLU A 185 -30.09 19.84 45.97
N THR A 186 -29.21 20.60 45.31
CA THR A 186 -28.63 21.87 45.80
C THR A 186 -27.48 22.22 44.86
N VAL A 187 -27.67 23.27 44.07
CA VAL A 187 -26.71 23.75 43.08
C VAL A 187 -25.56 24.44 43.79
N ILE A 188 -24.45 23.72 43.99
CA ILE A 188 -23.13 24.32 43.95
C ILE A 188 -22.59 23.95 42.57
N ILE A 189 -22.61 24.90 41.64
CA ILE A 189 -21.92 24.78 40.36
C ILE A 189 -20.42 24.77 40.68
N SER A 190 -19.89 23.60 41.05
CA SER A 190 -18.48 23.33 40.85
C SER A 190 -18.33 23.11 39.36
N MET A 191 -17.78 24.11 38.66
CA MET A 191 -17.29 23.97 37.29
C MET A 191 -16.18 22.92 37.30
N PHE A 192 -16.54 21.65 37.32
CA PHE A 192 -15.62 20.58 36.99
C PHE A 192 -15.42 20.64 35.49
N VAL A 193 -14.29 21.23 35.11
CA VAL A 193 -13.74 21.25 33.76
C VAL A 193 -13.83 19.83 33.19
N VAL A 194 -14.60 19.63 32.13
CA VAL A 194 -14.62 18.36 31.41
C VAL A 194 -13.29 18.27 30.69
N SER A 195 -12.35 17.49 31.23
CA SER A 195 -11.06 17.23 30.59
C SER A 195 -11.30 16.60 29.22
N ALA A 196 -10.73 17.18 28.17
CA ALA A 196 -10.74 16.62 26.83
C ALA A 196 -10.22 15.17 26.84
N VAL A 197 -10.69 14.34 25.91
CA VAL A 197 -10.10 13.01 25.68
C VAL A 197 -8.75 13.26 25.03
N GLU A 198 -7.70 13.07 25.82
CA GLU A 198 -6.31 13.25 25.43
C GLU A 198 -5.62 11.92 25.71
N CYS A 199 -4.91 11.40 24.71
CA CYS A 199 -4.06 10.24 24.89
C CYS A 199 -2.74 10.66 25.55
N ASP A 200 -2.13 9.75 26.30
CA ASP A 200 -0.84 10.04 26.92
C ASP A 200 0.25 10.11 25.84
N GLY A 201 0.78 11.32 25.64
CA GLY A 201 1.89 11.57 24.72
C GLY A 201 3.21 10.93 25.16
N SER A 202 3.37 10.61 26.44
CA SER A 202 4.57 9.93 26.93
C SER A 202 4.68 8.48 26.45
N GLU A 203 3.57 7.88 26.01
CA GLU A 203 3.55 6.56 25.37
C GLU A 203 4.07 6.62 23.92
N LEU A 204 4.08 7.80 23.30
CA LEU A 204 4.67 8.01 21.98
C LEU A 204 6.19 8.18 22.09
N THR A 205 6.90 7.06 21.99
CA THR A 205 8.36 7.07 21.91
C THR A 205 8.80 6.87 20.46
N SER A 206 9.86 7.59 20.05
CA SER A 206 10.49 7.31 18.77
C SER A 206 11.25 6.00 18.88
N PRO A 207 11.00 5.01 18.01
CA PRO A 207 11.77 3.78 18.02
C PRO A 207 13.23 4.07 17.66
N PRO A 208 14.19 3.25 18.10
CA PRO A 208 15.55 3.30 17.56
C PRO A 208 15.49 3.24 16.03
N LYS A 209 16.28 4.08 15.35
CA LYS A 209 16.31 4.15 13.87
C LYS A 209 14.98 4.57 13.23
N GLY A 210 14.13 5.29 13.97
CA GLY A 210 12.92 5.87 13.43
C GLY A 210 12.49 7.15 14.12
N SER A 211 11.39 7.71 13.64
CA SER A 211 10.78 8.93 14.14
C SER A 211 9.26 8.83 14.11
N VAL A 212 8.61 9.55 15.03
CA VAL A 212 7.16 9.73 15.04
C VAL A 212 6.81 11.16 14.64
N SER A 213 5.76 11.30 13.83
CA SER A 213 5.21 12.58 13.39
C SER A 213 3.70 12.56 13.56
N CYS A 214 3.15 13.46 14.36
CA CYS A 214 1.72 13.53 14.61
C CYS A 214 1.11 14.73 13.87
N ALA A 215 -0.11 14.55 13.34
CA ALA A 215 -0.82 15.57 12.57
C ALA A 215 -1.33 16.75 13.42
N ASP A 216 -1.20 16.68 14.75
CA ASP A 216 -1.66 17.68 15.71
C ASP A 216 -0.47 18.51 16.23
N MET A 217 -0.32 19.75 15.76
CA MET A 217 0.78 20.65 16.13
C MET A 217 0.56 21.36 17.47
N ASP A 218 -0.63 21.25 18.07
CA ASP A 218 -0.97 21.93 19.33
C ASP A 218 -0.76 21.05 20.59
N GLY A 219 -0.31 19.79 20.42
CA GLY A 219 0.29 18.97 21.50
C GLY A 219 -0.69 18.33 22.49
N ASN A 220 -2.00 18.40 22.26
CA ASN A 220 -3.00 17.85 23.20
C ASN A 220 -3.44 16.40 22.89
N PHE A 221 -2.82 15.71 21.91
CA PHE A 221 -3.11 14.30 21.53
C PHE A 221 -4.59 13.93 21.66
N ALA A 222 -5.45 14.81 21.13
CA ALA A 222 -6.89 14.71 21.31
C ALA A 222 -7.46 13.47 20.60
N PHE A 223 -8.70 13.10 20.91
CA PHE A 223 -9.41 12.04 20.18
C PHE A 223 -9.27 12.18 18.66
N ASP A 224 -9.00 11.06 17.98
CA ASP A 224 -8.74 10.93 16.54
C ASP A 224 -7.43 11.57 16.05
N SER A 225 -6.55 12.01 16.97
CA SER A 225 -5.17 12.37 16.62
C SER A 225 -4.46 11.21 15.96
N LEU A 226 -3.82 11.49 14.82
CA LEU A 226 -3.06 10.51 14.03
C LEU A 226 -1.57 10.77 14.15
N CYS A 227 -0.82 9.71 14.46
CA CYS A 227 0.64 9.69 14.53
C CYS A 227 1.20 8.67 13.55
N HIS A 228 2.03 9.17 12.64
CA HIS A 228 2.74 8.39 11.62
C HIS A 228 4.16 8.12 12.07
N TYR A 229 4.55 6.85 12.00
CA TYR A 229 5.92 6.42 12.24
C TYR A 229 6.67 6.29 10.91
N SER A 230 7.96 6.55 10.93
CA SER A 230 8.85 6.41 9.78
C SER A 230 10.20 5.90 10.23
N CYS A 231 10.78 4.95 9.50
CA CYS A 231 12.10 4.40 9.79
C CYS A 231 13.19 5.03 8.92
N GLU A 232 14.43 5.00 9.41
CA GLU A 232 15.63 5.31 8.64
C GLU A 232 15.82 4.32 7.49
N VAL A 233 16.63 4.70 6.50
CA VAL A 233 16.93 3.84 5.36
C VAL A 233 17.54 2.51 5.82
N GLY A 234 17.01 1.40 5.33
CA GLY A 234 17.44 0.05 5.70
C GLY A 234 16.66 -0.57 6.86
N TYR A 235 15.66 0.14 7.38
CA TYR A 235 14.73 -0.36 8.40
C TYR A 235 13.28 -0.26 7.91
N GLU A 236 12.43 -1.15 8.39
CA GLU A 236 11.00 -1.23 8.06
C GLU A 236 10.15 -1.28 9.34
N LEU A 237 8.92 -0.77 9.28
CA LEU A 237 7.99 -0.79 10.41
C LEU A 237 7.46 -2.20 10.64
N SER A 238 7.43 -2.65 11.89
CA SER A 238 6.75 -3.89 12.27
C SER A 238 5.23 -3.83 12.07
N ASP A 239 4.64 -2.64 12.17
CA ASP A 239 3.25 -2.36 11.80
C ASP A 239 3.16 -1.05 10.97
N PRO A 240 2.65 -1.09 9.73
CA PRO A 240 2.51 0.08 8.88
C PRO A 240 1.31 0.97 9.25
N GLU A 241 0.40 0.54 10.13
CA GLU A 241 -0.78 1.32 10.51
C GLU A 241 -0.42 2.55 11.38
N PRO A 242 -1.02 3.73 11.13
CA PRO A 242 -0.81 4.89 11.96
C PRO A 242 -1.49 4.75 13.32
N LEU A 243 -0.83 5.27 14.38
CA LEU A 243 -1.39 5.31 15.73
C LEU A 243 -2.51 6.35 15.78
N ARG A 244 -3.69 5.94 16.26
CA ARG A 244 -4.85 6.81 16.43
C ARG A 244 -5.24 6.91 17.90
N CYS A 245 -5.42 8.13 18.40
CA CYS A 245 -5.97 8.32 19.75
C CYS A 245 -7.46 7.95 19.78
N THR A 246 -7.81 6.97 20.61
CA THR A 246 -9.17 6.44 20.66
C THR A 246 -10.02 7.12 21.74
N ALA A 247 -11.34 6.93 21.67
CA ALA A 247 -12.28 7.50 22.64
C ALA A 247 -12.03 7.02 24.09
N THR A 248 -11.27 5.93 24.26
CA THR A 248 -10.89 5.38 25.57
C THR A 248 -9.62 6.00 26.14
N ARG A 249 -9.08 7.08 25.55
CA ARG A 249 -7.82 7.75 25.95
C ARG A 249 -6.57 6.87 25.81
N ASN A 250 -6.64 5.85 24.96
CA ASN A 250 -5.51 4.99 24.60
C ASN A 250 -5.23 5.10 23.11
N TRP A 251 -3.99 4.82 22.72
CA TRP A 251 -3.63 4.60 21.32
C TRP A 251 -4.27 3.31 20.77
N SER A 252 -4.56 3.29 19.47
CA SER A 252 -5.19 2.17 18.76
C SER A 252 -4.45 0.85 18.93
N HIS A 253 -3.12 0.92 18.99
CA HIS A 253 -2.20 -0.18 19.21
C HIS A 253 -0.89 0.38 19.82
N PRO A 254 -0.01 -0.49 20.34
CA PRO A 254 1.31 -0.06 20.81
C PRO A 254 2.15 0.60 19.69
N PRO A 255 3.11 1.49 20.03
CA PRO A 255 4.06 2.03 19.07
C PRO A 255 4.83 0.94 18.31
N PRO A 256 4.97 1.02 16.98
CA PRO A 256 5.72 0.05 16.20
C PRO A 256 7.23 0.20 16.42
N THR A 257 7.95 -0.86 16.08
CA THR A 257 9.42 -0.94 16.06
C THR A 257 9.93 -0.77 14.63
N CYS A 258 11.16 -0.27 14.49
CA CYS A 258 11.88 -0.27 13.21
C CYS A 258 12.82 -1.48 13.20
N GLU A 259 12.53 -2.44 12.32
CA GLU A 259 13.27 -3.69 12.18
C GLU A 259 14.18 -3.60 10.95
N ALA A 260 15.44 -4.05 11.10
CA ALA A 260 16.39 -4.03 10.01
C ALA A 260 15.91 -4.95 8.88
N VAL A 261 15.99 -4.50 7.63
CA VAL A 261 15.62 -5.37 6.50
C VAL A 261 16.61 -6.52 6.38
N GLU A 262 16.11 -7.73 6.10
CA GLU A 262 16.95 -8.92 5.94
C GLU A 262 17.22 -9.22 4.47
N CYS A 263 18.47 -9.52 4.15
CA CYS A 263 18.88 -10.06 2.86
C CYS A 263 18.68 -11.58 2.81
N SER A 264 18.75 -12.17 1.61
CA SER A 264 18.67 -13.63 1.46
C SER A 264 19.78 -14.33 2.25
N GLU A 265 19.43 -15.36 3.01
CA GLU A 265 20.39 -16.18 3.76
C GLU A 265 21.51 -16.70 2.84
N LEU A 266 22.75 -16.63 3.32
CA LEU A 266 23.93 -17.11 2.60
C LEU A 266 24.38 -18.46 3.16
N THR A 267 24.94 -19.29 2.29
CA THR A 267 25.52 -20.59 2.66
C THR A 267 27.01 -20.65 2.34
N SER A 268 27.74 -21.49 3.06
CA SER A 268 29.16 -21.73 2.82
C SER A 268 29.36 -22.36 1.43
N PRO A 269 30.33 -21.90 0.63
CA PRO A 269 30.62 -22.46 -0.67
C PRO A 269 31.32 -23.82 -0.50
N PRO A 270 31.34 -24.68 -1.54
CA PRO A 270 32.18 -25.86 -1.52
C PRO A 270 33.63 -25.46 -1.28
N LYS A 271 34.30 -26.12 -0.32
CA LYS A 271 35.71 -25.84 0.01
C LYS A 271 35.97 -24.43 0.56
N GLY A 272 34.96 -23.84 1.18
CA GLY A 272 35.11 -22.61 1.93
C GLY A 272 34.10 -22.48 3.06
N ASP A 273 34.18 -21.35 3.73
CA ASP A 273 33.30 -20.98 4.83
C ASP A 273 32.92 -19.50 4.78
N ILE A 274 31.88 -19.12 5.51
CA ILE A 274 31.39 -17.75 5.60
C ILE A 274 31.33 -17.30 7.06
N SER A 275 31.82 -16.09 7.32
CA SER A 275 31.68 -15.41 8.60
C SER A 275 30.99 -14.08 8.39
N CYS A 276 29.79 -13.95 8.95
CA CYS A 276 28.99 -12.72 8.90
C CYS A 276 29.05 -11.99 10.24
N THR A 277 29.00 -10.67 10.18
CA THR A 277 28.97 -9.79 11.37
C THR A 277 27.96 -8.68 11.13
N GLY A 278 27.01 -8.50 12.05
CA GLY A 278 26.01 -7.42 12.02
C GLY A 278 25.48 -7.13 13.42
N MET A 279 25.08 -5.87 13.68
CA MET A 279 24.53 -5.47 14.99
C MET A 279 23.12 -6.02 15.20
N ASP A 280 22.33 -6.09 14.13
CA ASP A 280 20.91 -6.47 14.16
C ASP A 280 20.67 -7.91 13.66
N GLY A 281 21.73 -8.64 13.28
CA GLY A 281 21.68 -10.01 12.77
C GLY A 281 22.74 -10.29 11.68
N ASP A 282 23.01 -11.56 11.40
CA ASP A 282 24.05 -11.98 10.45
C ASP A 282 23.74 -11.62 8.99
N PHE A 283 22.46 -11.48 8.65
CA PHE A 283 21.98 -11.14 7.30
C PHE A 283 21.12 -9.87 7.27
N ALA A 284 21.08 -9.13 8.39
CA ALA A 284 20.35 -7.87 8.52
C ALA A 284 21.05 -6.74 7.74
N PHE A 285 20.36 -5.62 7.54
CA PHE A 285 20.89 -4.43 6.87
C PHE A 285 22.27 -4.02 7.44
N ASP A 286 23.19 -3.69 6.53
CA ASP A 286 24.57 -3.31 6.82
C ASP A 286 25.46 -4.42 7.43
N SER A 287 24.95 -5.65 7.54
CA SER A 287 25.78 -6.82 7.86
C SER A 287 26.88 -7.02 6.83
N LEU A 288 28.05 -7.44 7.31
CA LEU A 288 29.23 -7.70 6.50
C LEU A 288 29.59 -9.19 6.57
N CYS A 289 29.53 -9.87 5.43
CA CYS A 289 29.88 -11.28 5.28
C CYS A 289 31.21 -11.45 4.55
N ARG A 290 32.13 -12.20 5.17
CA ARG A 290 33.45 -12.52 4.63
C ARG A 290 33.52 -14.01 4.36
N TYR A 291 33.82 -14.35 3.12
CA TYR A 291 34.11 -15.71 2.73
C TYR A 291 35.59 -16.03 2.97
N SER A 292 35.88 -17.30 3.22
CA SER A 292 37.23 -17.84 3.30
C SER A 292 37.26 -19.21 2.61
N CYS A 293 38.41 -19.62 2.09
CA CYS A 293 38.57 -20.91 1.42
C CYS A 293 39.49 -21.84 2.21
N GLU A 294 39.27 -23.14 2.07
CA GLU A 294 40.19 -24.18 2.54
C GLU A 294 41.57 -24.06 1.86
N GLU A 295 42.60 -24.64 2.47
CA GLU A 295 43.97 -24.63 1.93
C GLU A 295 44.01 -25.20 0.49
N GLY A 296 44.69 -24.48 -0.42
CA GLY A 296 44.77 -24.84 -1.85
C GLY A 296 43.68 -24.26 -2.75
N TYR A 297 42.79 -23.43 -2.19
CA TYR A 297 41.74 -22.71 -2.93
C TYR A 297 41.84 -21.20 -2.68
N GLU A 298 41.42 -20.42 -3.66
CA GLU A 298 41.40 -18.97 -3.64
C GLU A 298 40.00 -18.46 -4.00
N LEU A 299 39.59 -17.32 -3.44
CA LEU A 299 38.29 -16.72 -3.72
C LEU A 299 38.27 -16.14 -5.13
N SER A 300 37.17 -16.37 -5.87
CA SER A 300 36.92 -15.71 -7.15
C SER A 300 36.84 -14.18 -7.01
N ASP A 301 36.34 -13.70 -5.87
CA ASP A 301 36.29 -12.28 -5.49
C ASP A 301 36.53 -12.15 -3.97
N PRO A 302 37.56 -11.42 -3.52
CA PRO A 302 37.86 -11.23 -2.10
C PRO A 302 37.02 -10.12 -1.42
N GLU A 303 36.19 -9.37 -2.15
CA GLU A 303 35.38 -8.30 -1.56
C GLU A 303 34.29 -8.85 -0.62
N PRO A 304 34.13 -8.27 0.59
CA PRO A 304 33.10 -8.70 1.51
C PRO A 304 31.70 -8.30 1.00
N LEU A 305 30.73 -9.18 1.21
CA LEU A 305 29.32 -8.91 0.88
C LEU A 305 28.70 -8.02 1.95
N ARG A 306 27.98 -6.97 1.53
CA ARG A 306 27.21 -6.09 2.42
C ARG A 306 25.72 -6.19 2.12
N CYS A 307 24.89 -6.38 3.15
CA CYS A 307 23.44 -6.35 2.97
C CYS A 307 22.97 -4.90 2.78
N THR A 308 22.26 -4.64 1.68
CA THR A 308 21.78 -3.31 1.30
C THR A 308 20.34 -3.06 1.72
N ALA A 309 19.93 -1.79 1.76
CA ALA A 309 18.57 -1.40 2.13
C ALA A 309 17.48 -1.92 1.16
N THR A 310 17.88 -2.42 -0.03
CA THR A 310 16.97 -3.02 -1.01
C THR A 310 16.82 -4.53 -0.83
N ARG A 311 17.23 -5.09 0.32
CA ARG A 311 17.21 -6.54 0.64
C ARG A 311 18.08 -7.41 -0.28
N ASN A 312 19.09 -6.80 -0.90
CA ASN A 312 20.03 -7.48 -1.76
C ASN A 312 21.45 -7.37 -1.20
N TRP A 313 22.26 -8.40 -1.44
CA TRP A 313 23.70 -8.31 -1.24
C TRP A 313 24.30 -7.35 -2.26
N SER A 314 25.34 -6.63 -1.84
CA SER A 314 26.05 -5.68 -2.68
C SER A 314 26.45 -6.31 -4.02
N HIS A 315 27.00 -7.53 -3.95
CA HIS A 315 27.56 -8.29 -5.08
C HIS A 315 27.17 -9.78 -4.89
N PRO A 316 27.17 -10.62 -5.94
CA PRO A 316 26.91 -12.05 -5.82
C PRO A 316 27.96 -12.78 -4.93
N PRO A 317 27.60 -13.89 -4.25
CA PRO A 317 28.55 -14.67 -3.46
C PRO A 317 29.71 -15.24 -4.30
N PRO A 318 30.96 -15.19 -3.82
CA PRO A 318 32.11 -15.75 -4.51
C PRO A 318 32.18 -17.27 -4.42
N THR A 319 33.00 -17.88 -5.27
CA THR A 319 33.32 -19.32 -5.24
C THR A 319 34.79 -19.55 -4.88
N CYS A 320 35.09 -20.70 -4.28
CA CYS A 320 36.47 -21.14 -4.04
C CYS A 320 36.99 -21.91 -5.26
N GLU A 321 37.93 -21.31 -5.99
CA GLU A 321 38.59 -21.91 -7.14
C GLU A 321 39.96 -22.45 -6.74
N GLY A 322 40.34 -23.63 -7.23
CA GLY A 322 41.64 -24.20 -6.88
C GLY A 322 42.79 -23.38 -7.48
N SER A 323 43.83 -23.12 -6.71
CA SER A 323 45.01 -22.39 -7.16
C SER A 323 45.95 -23.29 -7.98
N TRP A 324 45.48 -23.85 -9.11
CA TRP A 324 46.36 -24.56 -10.02
C TRP A 324 46.95 -23.60 -11.06
N LYS A 325 48.27 -23.37 -11.00
CA LYS A 325 49.00 -22.89 -12.19
C LYS A 325 48.96 -24.03 -13.21
N VAL A 326 48.06 -23.94 -14.18
CA VAL A 326 48.16 -24.72 -15.41
C VAL A 326 49.57 -24.49 -15.95
N LEU A 327 50.38 -25.56 -16.06
CA LEU A 327 51.58 -25.53 -16.87
C LEU A 327 51.11 -25.12 -18.27
N GLU A 328 51.28 -23.85 -18.63
CA GLU A 328 50.96 -23.33 -19.96
C GLU A 328 51.53 -24.32 -20.97
N LYS A 329 50.64 -24.86 -21.80
CA LYS A 329 50.98 -25.82 -22.86
C LYS A 329 51.98 -25.17 -23.84
N LYS A 330 53.26 -25.26 -23.52
CA LYS A 330 54.39 -25.23 -24.45
C LYS A 330 54.96 -26.65 -24.51
N PRO A 331 55.38 -27.11 -25.70
CA PRO A 331 55.23 -28.51 -26.09
C PRO A 331 56.29 -29.37 -25.41
N ILE A 332 55.97 -29.91 -24.24
CA ILE A 332 56.61 -31.12 -23.74
C ILE A 332 55.60 -32.23 -23.97
N LYS A 333 55.91 -33.14 -24.90
CA LYS A 333 55.13 -34.36 -25.12
C LYS A 333 55.27 -35.25 -23.87
N LEU A 334 54.45 -34.97 -22.87
CA LEU A 334 54.28 -35.76 -21.67
C LEU A 334 53.22 -36.83 -21.95
N TYR A 335 53.65 -38.10 -22.00
CA TYR A 335 52.73 -39.22 -22.09
C TYR A 335 52.68 -39.94 -20.74
N PHE A 336 51.44 -40.07 -20.25
CA PHE A 336 50.97 -40.88 -19.11
C PHE A 336 51.07 -40.26 -17.71
N LEU A 337 50.07 -39.44 -17.38
CA LEU A 337 49.53 -39.43 -16.02
C LEU A 337 48.73 -40.74 -15.83
N HIS A 338 49.07 -41.55 -14.83
CA HIS A 338 48.12 -42.56 -14.32
C HIS A 338 47.06 -41.80 -13.53
N GLY A 339 46.08 -41.25 -14.25
CA GLY A 339 45.00 -40.40 -13.73
C GLY A 339 44.47 -39.53 -14.86
N SER A 340 43.15 -39.50 -15.04
CA SER A 340 42.50 -38.64 -16.04
C SER A 340 42.97 -37.19 -15.87
N ALA A 341 43.22 -36.51 -16.99
CA ALA A 341 43.71 -35.13 -17.07
C ALA A 341 42.79 -34.08 -16.41
N ASP A 342 41.65 -34.51 -15.86
CA ASP A 342 40.61 -33.68 -15.29
C ASP A 342 40.81 -33.35 -13.80
N PHE A 343 41.81 -33.95 -13.11
CA PHE A 343 41.95 -33.80 -11.66
C PHE A 343 43.41 -33.70 -11.18
N LEU A 344 44.01 -32.51 -11.31
CA LEU A 344 45.27 -32.16 -10.66
C LEU A 344 44.98 -31.44 -9.33
N PHE A 345 44.94 -32.19 -8.22
CA PHE A 345 44.74 -31.63 -6.86
C PHE A 345 46.02 -31.67 -6.02
N TYR A 346 46.02 -30.95 -4.89
CA TYR A 346 47.05 -30.99 -3.84
C TYR A 346 47.43 -32.44 -3.48
N GLY A 347 48.73 -32.75 -3.49
CA GLY A 347 49.27 -34.08 -3.16
C GLY A 347 49.51 -35.02 -4.35
N ASN A 348 49.14 -34.64 -5.58
CA ASN A 348 49.47 -35.44 -6.76
C ASN A 348 50.96 -35.33 -7.12
N ASN A 349 51.61 -36.49 -7.31
CA ASN A 349 52.97 -36.58 -7.80
C ASN A 349 52.95 -36.84 -9.32
N CYS A 350 53.53 -35.93 -10.08
CA CYS A 350 53.74 -36.09 -11.51
C CYS A 350 55.08 -36.79 -11.73
N THR A 351 55.08 -37.97 -12.35
CA THR A 351 56.30 -38.71 -12.66
C THR A 351 56.66 -38.54 -14.13
N PHE A 352 57.94 -38.31 -14.42
CA PHE A 352 58.46 -38.04 -15.74
C PHE A 352 59.32 -39.20 -16.24
N SER A 353 59.16 -39.53 -17.51
CA SER A 353 60.03 -40.45 -18.23
C SER A 353 60.31 -39.90 -19.63
N CYS A 354 61.52 -40.15 -20.14
CA CYS A 354 61.91 -39.80 -21.49
C CYS A 354 61.74 -41.01 -22.42
N GLN A 355 61.52 -40.73 -23.71
CA GLN A 355 61.50 -41.75 -24.75
C GLN A 355 62.92 -42.32 -24.96
N ASP A 356 63.01 -43.58 -25.45
CA ASP A 356 64.26 -44.25 -25.78
C ASP A 356 65.22 -43.36 -26.59
N GLY A 357 66.48 -43.26 -26.14
CA GLY A 357 67.52 -42.42 -26.75
C GLY A 357 67.66 -41.02 -26.13
N PHE A 358 66.80 -40.67 -25.17
CA PHE A 358 66.89 -39.44 -24.40
C PHE A 358 67.01 -39.76 -22.90
N GLU A 359 67.84 -38.99 -22.21
CA GLU A 359 68.03 -39.07 -20.77
C GLU A 359 67.33 -37.89 -20.08
N LEU A 360 66.61 -38.20 -19.00
CA LEU A 360 65.90 -37.20 -18.22
C LEU A 360 66.90 -36.33 -17.45
N GLN A 361 66.89 -35.05 -17.76
CA GLN A 361 67.67 -34.02 -17.08
C GLN A 361 66.76 -33.28 -16.11
N GLY A 362 66.93 -33.56 -14.81
CA GLY A 362 66.15 -32.95 -13.74
C GLY A 362 65.49 -33.97 -12.82
N VAL A 363 64.37 -33.60 -12.21
CA VAL A 363 63.66 -34.45 -11.26
C VAL A 363 62.78 -35.50 -11.94
N VAL A 364 62.81 -36.74 -11.45
CA VAL A 364 61.97 -37.85 -11.98
C VAL A 364 60.52 -37.70 -11.56
N SER A 365 60.23 -36.95 -10.50
CA SER A 365 58.88 -36.63 -10.11
C SER A 365 58.80 -35.29 -9.42
N MET A 366 57.71 -34.56 -9.61
CA MET A 366 57.44 -33.29 -8.94
C MET A 366 56.00 -33.25 -8.44
N ALA A 367 55.79 -32.58 -7.31
CA ALA A 367 54.50 -32.45 -6.67
C ALA A 367 54.12 -30.98 -6.53
N CYS A 368 52.81 -30.70 -6.61
CA CYS A 368 52.27 -29.40 -6.28
C CYS A 368 52.26 -29.24 -4.76
N THR A 369 52.93 -28.21 -4.24
CA THR A 369 53.02 -27.90 -2.82
C THR A 369 51.75 -27.20 -2.32
N HIS A 370 51.64 -27.04 -1.00
CA HIS A 370 50.57 -26.27 -0.35
C HIS A 370 50.49 -24.81 -0.82
N SER A 371 51.59 -24.26 -1.36
CA SER A 371 51.64 -22.89 -1.88
C SER A 371 51.15 -22.75 -3.32
N GLY A 372 50.64 -23.82 -3.94
CA GLY A 372 50.27 -23.82 -5.37
C GLY A 372 51.47 -23.72 -6.31
N GLU A 373 52.68 -23.90 -5.78
CA GLU A 373 53.93 -23.92 -6.54
C GLU A 373 54.42 -25.36 -6.72
N TRP A 374 55.18 -25.59 -7.78
CA TRP A 374 55.84 -26.88 -7.95
C TRP A 374 57.08 -26.94 -7.06
N ASN A 375 57.26 -28.07 -6.36
CA ASN A 375 58.41 -28.28 -5.49
C ASN A 375 59.77 -28.37 -6.24
N ALA A 376 59.74 -28.43 -7.57
CA ALA A 376 60.90 -28.51 -8.44
C ALA A 376 60.61 -27.88 -9.81
N ALA A 377 61.66 -27.57 -10.57
CA ALA A 377 61.54 -27.14 -11.96
C ALA A 377 61.18 -28.34 -12.87
N PRO A 378 60.48 -28.11 -14.01
CA PRO A 378 60.15 -29.18 -14.95
C PRO A 378 61.42 -29.83 -15.51
N PRO A 379 61.54 -31.17 -15.55
CA PRO A 379 62.67 -31.83 -16.18
C PRO A 379 62.63 -31.70 -17.70
N THR A 380 63.79 -31.86 -18.33
CA THR A 380 63.95 -31.87 -19.79
C THR A 380 64.49 -33.22 -20.26
N CYS A 381 64.30 -33.55 -21.54
CA CYS A 381 64.86 -34.77 -22.13
C CYS A 381 65.99 -34.37 -23.09
N GLU A 382 67.23 -34.72 -22.77
CA GLU A 382 68.38 -34.49 -23.64
C GLU A 382 68.82 -35.78 -24.34
N GLY A 383 69.17 -35.68 -25.62
CA GLY A 383 69.61 -36.84 -26.39
C GLY A 383 70.93 -37.39 -25.84
N VAL A 384 70.99 -38.70 -25.64
CA VAL A 384 72.22 -39.37 -25.21
C VAL A 384 73.24 -39.26 -26.34
N LYS A 385 74.24 -38.38 -26.19
CA LYS A 385 75.40 -38.37 -27.09
C LYS A 385 76.17 -39.66 -26.84
N LEU A 386 76.10 -40.60 -27.79
CA LEU A 386 77.05 -41.72 -27.82
C LEU A 386 78.47 -41.14 -27.95
N SER A 387 79.17 -41.06 -26.83
CA SER A 387 80.62 -40.89 -26.83
C SER A 387 81.21 -42.18 -27.37
N ALA A 388 81.72 -42.12 -28.61
CA ALA A 388 82.49 -43.20 -29.20
C ALA A 388 83.79 -43.37 -28.40
N ILE A 389 83.77 -44.23 -27.39
CA ILE A 389 85.00 -44.70 -26.76
C ILE A 389 85.66 -45.66 -27.76
N VAL A 390 86.79 -45.19 -28.27
CA VAL A 390 87.74 -45.98 -29.05
C VAL A 390 88.34 -47.05 -28.12
N ALA A 391 88.14 -48.32 -28.46
CA ALA A 391 89.03 -49.41 -28.05
C ALA A 391 89.22 -50.34 -29.26
N GLY A 392 90.43 -50.31 -29.82
CA GLY A 392 90.84 -51.19 -30.90
C GLY A 392 91.11 -52.61 -30.41
N ALA A 393 90.87 -53.58 -31.30
CA ALA A 393 91.53 -54.88 -31.31
C ALA A 393 91.45 -55.51 -32.72
N THR A 394 92.59 -55.45 -33.41
CA THR A 394 93.20 -56.42 -34.34
C THR A 394 92.41 -57.56 -35.02
N ILE A 395 92.62 -57.63 -36.35
CA ILE A 395 92.78 -58.79 -37.26
C ILE A 395 91.50 -59.44 -37.85
N GLY A 396 91.42 -59.46 -39.19
CA GLY A 396 90.67 -60.46 -39.95
C GLY A 396 90.17 -59.96 -41.31
N GLY A 397 90.85 -60.32 -42.39
CA GLY A 397 90.53 -59.87 -43.76
C GLY A 397 89.28 -60.50 -44.39
N VAL A 398 88.61 -59.67 -45.21
CA VAL A 398 88.16 -59.89 -46.60
C VAL A 398 87.02 -60.91 -46.89
N VAL A 399 85.84 -60.31 -47.15
CA VAL A 399 84.84 -60.56 -48.23
C VAL A 399 83.80 -61.70 -48.07
N ALA A 400 82.54 -61.28 -47.91
CA ALA A 400 81.38 -61.80 -48.65
C ALA A 400 80.23 -60.77 -48.69
N LEU A 401 80.14 -60.03 -49.80
CA LEU A 401 78.95 -59.36 -50.33
C LEU A 401 77.96 -60.45 -50.84
N SER A 402 76.64 -60.34 -50.96
CA SER A 402 75.73 -59.19 -51.05
C SER A 402 74.29 -59.70 -51.30
N ALA A 403 73.31 -58.84 -50.99
CA ALA A 403 72.18 -58.52 -51.88
C ALA A 403 71.11 -59.58 -52.23
N LEU A 404 70.46 -60.19 -51.23
CA LEU A 404 69.13 -60.79 -51.44
C LEU A 404 68.02 -60.31 -50.49
N SER A 405 68.35 -59.57 -49.42
CA SER A 405 67.34 -59.14 -48.43
C SER A 405 66.76 -57.74 -48.67
N LEU A 406 67.44 -56.90 -49.46
CA LEU A 406 67.04 -55.52 -49.75
C LEU A 406 65.93 -55.39 -50.81
N LEU A 407 65.66 -56.44 -51.59
CA LEU A 407 64.61 -56.44 -52.63
C LEU A 407 63.22 -56.87 -52.11
N VAL A 408 63.16 -57.64 -51.02
CA VAL A 408 61.88 -58.09 -50.43
C VAL A 408 61.25 -57.01 -49.55
N TRP A 409 62.07 -56.11 -48.98
CA TRP A 409 61.58 -55.00 -48.14
C TRP A 409 61.00 -53.84 -48.98
N ILE A 410 61.53 -53.58 -50.18
CA ILE A 410 61.09 -52.46 -51.03
C ILE A 410 59.77 -52.76 -51.76
N LEU A 411 59.41 -54.03 -52.00
CA LEU A 411 58.19 -54.39 -52.73
C LEU A 411 56.92 -54.54 -51.86
N ARG A 412 57.01 -54.41 -50.52
CA ARG A 412 55.82 -54.32 -49.65
C ARG A 412 55.45 -52.88 -49.24
N ARG A 413 56.23 -51.86 -49.67
CA ARG A 413 55.97 -50.43 -49.38
C ARG A 413 55.13 -49.70 -50.44
N ARG A 414 54.26 -50.35 -51.22
CA ARG A 414 53.30 -49.62 -52.09
C ARG A 414 51.98 -50.37 -52.26
N ARG A 415 51.04 -50.16 -51.32
CA ARG A 415 49.60 -50.04 -51.61
C ARG A 415 48.87 -49.46 -50.41
N ARG A 416 48.26 -48.29 -50.64
CA ARG A 416 47.16 -47.61 -49.93
C ARG A 416 47.53 -46.39 -49.06
N GLU A 417 47.47 -45.24 -49.72
CA GLU A 417 46.74 -44.02 -49.33
C GLU A 417 45.77 -43.69 -50.48
N PRO A 418 44.79 -42.75 -50.39
CA PRO A 418 44.18 -42.10 -49.23
C PRO A 418 42.62 -42.19 -49.26
N ALA A 419 41.96 -41.75 -48.19
CA ALA A 419 40.61 -41.15 -48.25
C ALA A 419 40.43 -40.25 -47.03
N ASP A 420 40.36 -38.94 -47.29
CA ASP A 420 40.05 -37.85 -46.37
C ASP A 420 38.52 -37.65 -46.22
N ASP A 421 38.19 -36.76 -45.28
CA ASP A 421 36.93 -36.02 -45.02
C ASP A 421 35.92 -36.65 -44.04
N LEU A 422 35.26 -35.94 -43.12
CA LEU A 422 35.35 -34.59 -42.52
C LEU A 422 34.26 -34.56 -41.40
N VAL A 423 34.60 -34.08 -40.20
CA VAL A 423 33.87 -33.23 -39.20
C VAL A 423 32.29 -33.25 -39.23
N ILE A 424 31.51 -33.35 -38.13
CA ILE A 424 31.18 -32.30 -37.13
C ILE A 424 30.39 -32.86 -35.93
N MET A 425 30.90 -32.50 -34.74
CA MET A 425 30.31 -32.05 -33.47
C MET A 425 28.90 -32.48 -33.02
N THR A 426 28.91 -33.04 -31.80
CA THR A 426 27.99 -32.79 -30.68
C THR A 426 27.85 -31.32 -30.32
#